data_AF-A0A9X3N7Q8-F1
#
_entry.id   AF-A0A9X3N7Q8-F1
#
_cell.length_a   1.000
_cell.length_b   1.000
_cell.length_c   1.000
_cell.angle_alpha   90.00
_cell.angle_beta   90.00
_cell.angle_gamma   90.00
#
_symmetry.space_group_name_H-M   'P 1'
#
loop_
_entity.id
_entity.type
_entity.pdbx_description
1 polymer ?
#
loop_
_entity_poly.entity_id
_entity_poly.type
_entity_poly.pdbx_seq_one_letter_code
_entity_poly.pdbx_strand_id
1 'polypeptide(L)' 'MADDFKQGDKVVWSSHGKDDTPGVVERKLTSDTELAGRTVRASQEEPQYLVRSEKGGGEAVHKPDALKRR' A
#
# COMPACT_ATOMS: atom_id res chain seq x y z
N MET A 1 12.24 6.07 -10.62
CA MET A 1 12.57 5.46 -9.31
C MET A 1 11.25 5.29 -8.60
N ALA A 2 10.80 4.06 -8.36
CA ALA A 2 9.61 3.84 -7.54
C ALA A 2 9.93 4.34 -6.13
N ASP A 3 9.11 5.23 -5.59
CA ASP A 3 9.26 5.69 -4.22
C ASP A 3 9.34 4.49 -3.27
N ASP A 4 10.46 4.38 -2.55
CA ASP A 4 10.66 3.33 -1.57
C ASP A 4 10.01 3.76 -0.25
N PHE A 5 8.79 3.31 -0.02
CA PHE A 5 8.11 3.57 1.24
C PHE A 5 8.58 2.59 2.31
N LYS A 6 8.70 3.07 3.54
CA LYS A 6 9.09 2.27 4.69
C LYS A 6 7.88 1.98 5.56
N GLN A 7 7.95 0.89 6.32
CA GLN A 7 6.95 0.60 7.34
C GLN A 7 6.84 1.78 8.31
N GLY A 8 5.62 2.21 8.60
CA GLY A 8 5.30 3.38 9.41
C GLY A 8 5.20 4.70 8.64
N ASP A 9 5.59 4.74 7.35
CA ASP A 9 5.43 5.95 6.54
C ASP A 9 3.95 6.31 6.39
N LYS A 10 3.63 7.59 6.57
CA LYS A 10 2.30 8.12 6.28
C LYS A 10 2.15 8.31 4.79
N VAL A 11 1.09 7.72 4.26
CA VAL A 11 0.78 7.75 2.84
C VAL A 11 -0.69 8.10 2.63
N VAL A 12 -0.97 8.61 1.46
CA VAL A 12 -2.32 8.81 0.97
C VAL A 12 -2.49 8.11 -0.38
N TRP A 13 -3.71 7.66 -0.65
CA TRP A 13 -4.08 7.05 -1.93
C TRP A 13 -5.52 7.38 -2.31
N SER A 14 -5.87 7.17 -3.58
CA SER A 14 -7.24 7.28 -4.06
C SER A 14 -8.04 6.01 -3.74
N SER A 15 -9.20 6.15 -3.10
CA SER A 15 -10.11 5.04 -2.75
C SER A 15 -11.56 5.41 -3.04
N HIS A 16 -12.26 4.61 -3.85
CA HIS A 16 -13.70 4.77 -4.13
C HIS A 16 -14.12 6.21 -4.52
N GLY A 17 -13.34 6.86 -5.39
CA GLY A 17 -13.59 8.24 -5.82
C GLY A 17 -13.25 9.31 -4.78
N LYS A 18 -12.64 8.93 -3.65
CA LYS A 18 -12.03 9.85 -2.69
C LYS A 18 -10.53 9.85 -2.87
N ASP A 19 -10.01 10.97 -3.34
CA ASP A 19 -8.58 11.24 -3.29
C ASP A 19 -8.13 11.42 -1.83
N ASP A 20 -6.82 11.28 -1.63
CA ASP A 20 -6.16 11.58 -0.35
C ASP A 20 -6.67 10.79 0.86
N THR A 21 -7.02 9.51 0.69
CA THR A 21 -7.34 8.62 1.81
C THR A 21 -6.08 8.40 2.67
N PRO A 22 -6.05 8.84 3.94
CA PRO A 22 -4.87 8.74 4.76
C PRO A 22 -4.71 7.35 5.36
N GLY A 23 -3.45 6.92 5.45
CA GLY A 23 -3.07 5.68 6.08
C GLY A 23 -1.57 5.59 6.32
N VAL A 24 -1.15 4.40 6.73
CA VAL A 24 0.23 4.07 7.05
C VAL A 24 0.67 2.83 6.29
N VAL A 25 1.93 2.79 5.89
CA VAL A 25 2.53 1.59 5.31
C VAL A 25 2.78 0.56 6.41
N GLU A 26 2.15 -0.59 6.30
CA GLU A 26 2.33 -1.70 7.24
C GLU A 26 3.47 -2.60 6.79
N ARG A 27 3.59 -2.88 5.48
CA ARG A 27 4.58 -3.81 4.95
C ARG A 27 4.84 -3.59 3.45
N LYS A 28 6.11 -3.72 3.05
CA LYS A 28 6.51 -3.88 1.65
C LYS A 28 6.48 -5.37 1.26
N LEU A 29 5.81 -5.69 0.16
CA LEU A 29 5.69 -7.02 -0.41
C LEU A 29 6.55 -7.09 -1.66
N THR A 30 7.50 -8.03 -1.70
CA THR A 30 8.43 -8.24 -2.82
C THR A 30 8.38 -9.67 -3.36
N SER A 31 7.35 -10.42 -2.97
CA SER A 31 7.09 -11.79 -3.40
C SER A 31 5.60 -12.05 -3.32
N ASP A 32 5.15 -13.08 -4.03
CA ASP A 32 3.76 -13.53 -3.97
C ASP A 32 3.34 -13.79 -2.52
N THR A 33 2.16 -13.28 -2.16
CA THR A 33 1.61 -13.47 -0.81
C THR A 33 0.10 -13.62 -0.87
N GLU A 34 -0.49 -14.25 0.14
CA GLU A 34 -1.93 -14.39 0.28
C GLU A 34 -2.43 -13.42 1.36
N LEU A 35 -3.33 -12.51 0.97
CA LEU A 35 -3.92 -11.51 1.85
C LEU A 35 -5.44 -11.48 1.62
N ALA A 36 -6.21 -11.53 2.70
CA ALA A 36 -7.67 -11.54 2.66
C ALA A 36 -8.28 -12.57 1.67
N GLY A 37 -7.66 -13.76 1.57
CA GLY A 37 -8.11 -14.84 0.67
C GLY A 37 -7.81 -14.59 -0.82
N ARG A 38 -6.93 -13.65 -1.14
CA ARG A 38 -6.51 -13.34 -2.52
C ARG A 38 -4.99 -13.39 -2.64
N THR A 39 -4.50 -13.89 -3.76
CA THR A 39 -3.07 -13.84 -4.09
C THR A 39 -2.71 -12.44 -4.59
N VAL A 40 -1.75 -11.81 -3.92
CA VAL A 40 -1.11 -10.57 -4.32
C VAL A 40 0.21 -10.93 -5.01
N ARG A 41 0.31 -10.59 -6.29
CA ARG A 41 1.54 -10.75 -7.08
C ARG A 41 2.46 -9.55 -6.83
N ALA A 42 3.66 -9.82 -6.35
CA ALA A 42 4.69 -8.82 -6.11
C ALA A 42 6.08 -9.40 -6.36
N SER A 43 7.04 -8.55 -6.72
CA SER A 43 8.43 -8.91 -6.93
C SER A 43 9.36 -7.83 -6.40
N GLN A 44 10.68 -8.04 -6.45
CA GLN A 44 11.65 -6.99 -6.07
C GLN A 44 11.60 -5.79 -7.02
N GLU A 45 11.28 -6.03 -8.29
CA GLU A 45 11.19 -4.99 -9.33
C GLU A 45 9.81 -4.31 -9.35
N GLU A 46 8.76 -5.08 -9.05
CA GLU A 46 7.38 -4.61 -8.93
C GLU A 46 6.84 -4.87 -7.51
N PRO A 47 7.32 -4.13 -6.50
CA PRO A 47 6.83 -4.30 -5.15
C PRO A 47 5.39 -3.82 -5.00
N GLN A 48 4.67 -4.41 -4.06
CA GLN A 48 3.37 -3.94 -3.58
C GLN A 48 3.50 -3.50 -2.12
N TYR A 49 2.60 -2.64 -1.66
CA TYR A 49 2.61 -2.16 -0.29
C TYR A 49 1.26 -2.44 0.37
N LEU A 50 1.31 -3.16 1.49
CA LEU A 50 0.19 -3.27 2.40
C LEU A 50 0.11 -1.98 3.20
N VAL A 51 -1.01 -1.29 3.10
CA VAL A 51 -1.30 -0.05 3.81
C VAL A 51 -2.56 -0.20 4.64
N ARG A 52 -2.61 0.53 5.75
CA ARG A 52 -3.75 0.54 6.66
C ARG A 52 -4.34 1.94 6.76
N SER A 53 -5.64 2.08 6.57
CA SER A 53 -6.33 3.37 6.67
C SER A 53 -6.38 3.86 8.12
N GLU A 54 -6.02 5.12 8.34
CA GLU A 54 -6.13 5.77 9.66
C GLU A 54 -7.61 5.95 10.07
N LYS A 55 -8.52 6.13 9.11
CA LYS A 55 -9.93 6.47 9.40
C LYS A 55 -10.81 5.28 9.77
N GLY A 56 -10.46 4.09 9.29
CA GLY A 56 -11.31 2.89 9.45
C GLY A 56 -10.55 1.61 9.77
N GLY A 57 -9.22 1.67 9.91
CA GLY A 57 -8.38 0.52 10.21
C GLY A 57 -8.30 -0.54 9.11
N GLY A 58 -8.97 -0.34 7.98
CA GLY A 58 -9.01 -1.29 6.87
C GLY A 58 -7.68 -1.38 6.13
N GLU A 59 -7.34 -2.60 5.73
CA GLU A 59 -6.13 -2.93 4.99
C GLU A 59 -6.37 -2.88 3.48
N ALA A 60 -5.38 -2.39 2.73
CA ALA A 60 -5.39 -2.33 1.27
C ALA A 60 -3.98 -2.59 0.73
N VAL A 61 -3.91 -3.06 -0.51
CA VAL A 61 -2.62 -3.28 -1.20
C VAL A 61 -2.55 -2.38 -2.42
N HIS A 62 -1.45 -1.64 -2.54
CA HIS A 62 -1.21 -0.69 -3.63
C HIS A 62 0.19 -0.82 -4.22
N LYS A 63 0.32 -0.51 -5.51
CA LYS A 63 1.60 -0.24 -6.15
C LYS A 63 2.21 1.06 -5.58
N PRO A 64 3.55 1.22 -5.59
CA PRO A 64 4.20 2.45 -5.14
C PRO A 64 3.67 3.71 -5.83
N ASP A 65 3.39 3.64 -7.14
CA ASP A 65 2.90 4.77 -7.94
C ASP A 65 1.50 5.27 -7.53
N ALA A 66 0.69 4.40 -6.92
CA ALA A 66 -0.63 4.77 -6.40
C ALA A 66 -0.58 5.42 -5.00
N LEU A 67 0.58 5.36 -4.33
CA LEU A 67 0.80 5.95 -3.02
C LEU A 67 1.49 7.30 -3.16
N LYS A 68 1.06 8.27 -2.36
CA LYS A 68 1.75 9.56 -2.20
C LYS A 68 2.15 9.72 -0.75
N ARG A 69 3.36 10.22 -0.49
CA ARG A 69 3.75 10.60 0.88
C ARG A 69 2.91 11.77 1.35
N ARG A 70 2.51 11.73 2.61
CA ARG A 70 1.81 12.83 3.28
C ARG A 70 2.78 13.69 4.08
#